data_AF-A0A6J5ITW4-F1
#
_entry.id   AF-A0A6J5ITW4-F1
#
_cell.length_a   1.000
_cell.length_b   1.000
_cell.length_c   1.000
_cell.angle_alpha   90.00
_cell.angle_beta   90.00
_cell.angle_gamma   90.00
#
_symmetry.space_group_name_H-M   'P 1'
#
loop_
_entity.id
_entity.type
_entity.pdbx_description
1 polymer ?
#
loop_
_entity_poly.entity_id
_entity_poly.type
_entity_poly.pdbx_seq_one_letter_code
_entity_poly.pdbx_strand_id
1 'polypeptide(L)'
;MSEKLARLYKAPQPTVADPYAQIRWMFNQVESECKEPYAASIRWASNTYVRFVSETNASYAELENDKRFFLSLYWEADALSRFSEWLRKQDLASKTRYSLYKIVRQVMGIAYALRIIDTLVFHTSMPKGVSETKQRSAYTDDEEEVVNESVARWVGLADSVLNGYVPSGNGIPSRPQKFDFPPMVIDGKTYSVSEAAAQFGVEYWKISEKLRMGMTPAQAVGIEPSPNAAC
;
A
#
# COMPACT_ATOMS: atom_id res chain seq x y z
N MET A 1 -11.01 -31.08 0.46
CA MET A 1 -11.15 -29.62 0.70
C MET A 1 -11.37 -29.23 2.16
N SER A 2 -12.09 -30.04 2.97
CA SER A 2 -12.38 -29.72 4.38
C SER A 2 -11.13 -29.54 5.27
N GLU A 3 -10.11 -30.38 5.12
CA GLU A 3 -8.90 -30.32 5.96
C GLU A 3 -8.02 -29.08 5.69
N LYS A 4 -8.07 -28.55 4.45
CA LYS A 4 -7.33 -27.33 4.06
C LYS A 4 -7.96 -26.07 4.66
N LEU A 5 -9.29 -26.07 4.82
CA LEU A 5 -10.04 -25.01 5.50
C LEU A 5 -9.89 -25.10 7.03
N ALA A 6 -9.89 -26.30 7.61
CA ALA A 6 -9.69 -26.48 9.04
C ALA A 6 -8.30 -26.02 9.52
N ARG A 7 -7.25 -26.15 8.69
CA ARG A 7 -5.91 -25.63 8.98
C ARG A 7 -5.81 -24.10 8.96
N LEU A 8 -6.76 -23.39 8.36
CA LEU A 8 -6.75 -21.92 8.32
C LEU A 8 -7.16 -21.27 9.65
N TYR A 9 -7.76 -22.02 10.59
CA TYR A 9 -8.28 -21.44 11.83
C TYR A 9 -7.42 -21.69 13.06
N LYS A 10 -6.41 -22.57 12.98
CA LYS A 10 -5.53 -22.86 14.12
C LYS A 10 -4.18 -22.20 13.92
N ALA A 11 -3.87 -21.22 14.78
CA ALA A 11 -2.56 -20.59 14.81
C ALA A 11 -1.47 -21.67 15.03
N PRO A 12 -0.35 -21.64 14.28
CA PRO A 12 0.76 -22.57 14.48
C PRO A 12 1.31 -22.40 15.89
N GLN A 13 1.84 -23.46 16.50
CA GLN A 13 2.47 -23.32 17.81
C GLN A 13 3.87 -22.70 17.65
N PRO A 14 4.23 -21.69 18.46
CA PRO A 14 5.60 -21.19 18.52
C PRO A 14 6.57 -22.31 18.90
N THR A 15 7.67 -22.43 18.17
CA THR A 15 8.72 -23.42 18.43
C THR A 15 10.01 -22.73 18.84
N VAL A 16 10.99 -23.49 19.34
CA VAL A 16 12.32 -22.94 19.64
C VAL A 16 13.02 -22.43 18.36
N ALA A 17 12.78 -23.09 17.23
CA ALA A 17 13.33 -22.69 15.93
C ALA A 17 12.62 -21.46 15.33
N ASP A 18 11.30 -21.35 15.51
CA ASP A 18 10.51 -20.19 15.12
C ASP A 18 9.64 -19.69 16.29
N PRO A 19 10.21 -18.87 17.19
CA PRO A 19 9.51 -18.35 18.36
C PRO A 19 8.38 -17.38 18.00
N TYR A 20 8.36 -16.85 16.77
CA TYR A 20 7.43 -15.81 16.33
C TYR A 20 6.42 -16.32 15.29
N ALA A 21 6.28 -17.64 15.16
CA ALA A 21 5.44 -18.29 14.16
C ALA A 21 4.00 -17.75 14.15
N GLN A 22 3.40 -17.53 15.33
CA GLN A 22 2.03 -17.02 15.43
C GLN A 22 1.89 -15.58 14.94
N ILE A 23 2.86 -14.71 15.26
CA ILE A 23 2.87 -13.33 14.79
C ILE A 23 2.91 -13.34 13.26
N ARG A 24 3.88 -14.04 12.67
CA ARG A 24 4.04 -14.11 11.20
C ARG A 24 2.79 -14.67 10.54
N TRP A 25 2.24 -15.74 11.09
CA TRP A 25 1.03 -16.37 10.58
C TRP A 25 -0.18 -15.41 10.59
N MET A 26 -0.38 -14.66 11.67
CA MET A 26 -1.49 -13.73 11.80
C MET A 26 -1.37 -12.56 10.82
N PHE A 27 -0.17 -12.00 10.65
CA PHE A 27 0.07 -10.97 9.63
C PHE A 27 -0.15 -11.50 8.20
N ASN A 28 0.25 -12.75 7.93
CA ASN A 28 0.05 -13.39 6.63
C ASN A 28 -1.45 -13.56 6.29
N GLN A 29 -2.32 -13.82 7.29
CA GLN A 29 -3.77 -13.84 7.05
C GLN A 29 -4.25 -12.51 6.44
N VAL A 30 -3.87 -11.38 7.05
CA VAL A 30 -4.26 -10.04 6.58
C VAL A 30 -3.57 -9.69 5.26
N GLU A 31 -2.31 -10.08 5.09
CA GLU A 31 -1.57 -9.89 3.85
C GLU A 31 -2.25 -10.58 2.66
N SER A 32 -2.70 -11.84 2.84
CA SER A 32 -3.28 -12.66 1.78
C SER A 32 -4.59 -12.10 1.20
N GLU A 33 -5.30 -11.28 1.97
CA GLU A 33 -6.53 -10.61 1.54
C GLU A 33 -6.26 -9.29 0.80
N CYS A 34 -5.04 -8.77 0.89
CA CYS A 34 -4.68 -7.45 0.39
C CYS A 34 -3.95 -7.52 -0.96
N LYS A 35 -4.24 -6.56 -1.83
CA LYS A 35 -3.51 -6.39 -3.10
C LYS A 35 -2.29 -5.49 -2.92
N GLU A 36 -1.29 -5.64 -3.78
CA GLU A 36 -0.16 -4.72 -3.82
C GLU A 36 -0.59 -3.29 -4.18
N PRO A 37 0.04 -2.24 -3.61
CA PRO A 37 1.24 -2.24 -2.76
C PRO A 37 0.97 -2.40 -1.25
N TYR A 38 -0.29 -2.58 -0.83
CA TYR A 38 -0.65 -2.61 0.59
C TYR A 38 -0.13 -3.88 1.28
N ALA A 39 -0.10 -5.02 0.58
CA ALA A 39 0.51 -6.25 1.07
C ALA A 39 1.99 -6.07 1.48
N ALA A 40 2.79 -5.33 0.69
CA ALA A 40 4.16 -4.98 1.07
C ALA A 40 4.24 -4.18 2.39
N SER A 41 3.28 -3.29 2.65
CA SER A 41 3.21 -2.53 3.91
C SER A 41 2.92 -3.44 5.10
N ILE A 42 2.08 -4.48 4.91
CA ILE A 42 1.78 -5.48 5.93
C ILE A 42 3.01 -6.33 6.24
N ARG A 43 3.76 -6.78 5.22
CA ARG A 43 5.03 -7.51 5.41
C ARG A 43 6.02 -6.70 6.22
N TRP A 44 6.16 -5.41 5.90
CA TRP A 44 7.05 -4.53 6.63
C TRP A 44 6.60 -4.32 8.09
N ALA A 45 5.30 -4.15 8.33
CA ALA A 45 4.75 -4.07 9.67
C ALA A 45 4.98 -5.37 10.47
N SER A 46 4.82 -6.54 9.84
CA SER A 46 5.11 -7.84 10.44
C SER A 46 6.56 -7.94 10.90
N ASN A 47 7.51 -7.65 10.00
CA ASN A 47 8.94 -7.68 10.32
C ASN A 47 9.30 -6.67 11.41
N THR A 48 8.69 -5.48 11.39
CA THR A 48 8.92 -4.44 12.39
C THR A 48 8.39 -4.85 13.76
N TYR A 49 7.21 -5.48 13.82
CA TYR A 49 6.65 -5.97 15.08
C TYR A 49 7.44 -7.14 15.65
N VAL A 50 7.88 -8.08 14.81
CA VAL A 50 8.80 -9.16 15.22
C VAL A 50 10.10 -8.58 15.76
N ARG A 51 10.65 -7.55 15.11
CA ARG A 51 11.84 -6.83 15.60
C ARG A 51 11.62 -6.26 17.00
N PHE A 52 10.51 -5.53 17.21
CA PHE A 52 10.11 -5.03 18.53
C PHE A 52 10.11 -6.14 19.59
N VAL A 53 9.44 -7.26 19.32
CA VAL A 53 9.37 -8.39 20.28
C VAL A 53 10.76 -8.98 20.52
N SER A 54 11.59 -9.11 19.49
CA SER A 54 12.94 -9.67 19.63
C SER A 54 13.92 -8.80 20.40
N GLU A 55 13.78 -7.48 20.30
CA GLU A 55 14.68 -6.51 20.97
C GLU A 55 14.28 -6.24 22.41
N THR A 56 12.97 -6.23 22.68
CA THR A 56 12.43 -5.77 23.98
C THR A 56 11.79 -6.88 24.80
N ASN A 57 11.70 -8.10 24.25
CA ASN A 57 10.89 -9.18 24.82
C ASN A 57 9.45 -8.72 25.13
N ALA A 58 8.95 -7.74 24.36
CA ALA A 58 7.68 -7.05 24.60
C ALA A 58 7.46 -6.57 26.05
N SER A 59 8.55 -6.31 26.78
CA SER A 59 8.58 -5.96 28.21
C SER A 59 8.12 -7.07 29.16
N TYR A 60 8.18 -8.34 28.75
CA TYR A 60 7.89 -9.51 29.59
C TYR A 60 9.17 -10.21 30.03
N ALA A 61 9.34 -10.43 31.33
CA ALA A 61 10.53 -11.08 31.89
C ALA A 61 10.58 -12.58 31.54
N GLU A 62 9.42 -13.23 31.35
CA GLU A 62 9.34 -14.65 31.01
C GLU A 62 9.97 -14.93 29.63
N LEU A 63 9.89 -13.97 28.72
CA LEU A 63 10.43 -14.07 27.37
C LEU A 63 11.97 -14.00 27.33
N GLU A 64 12.64 -13.62 28.42
CA GLU A 64 14.10 -13.70 28.54
C GLU A 64 14.59 -15.16 28.56
N ASN A 65 13.84 -16.03 29.24
CA ASN A 65 14.15 -17.45 29.37
C ASN A 65 13.58 -18.26 28.20
N ASP A 66 12.38 -17.92 27.74
CA ASP A 66 11.69 -18.62 26.67
C ASP A 66 11.17 -17.64 25.62
N LYS A 67 11.84 -17.54 24.48
CA LYS A 67 11.48 -16.58 23.43
C LYS A 67 10.16 -16.89 22.72
N ARG A 68 9.51 -18.03 22.99
CA ARG A 68 8.27 -18.45 22.33
C ARG A 68 7.14 -17.47 22.63
N PHE A 69 6.68 -16.76 21.59
CA PHE A 69 5.66 -15.73 21.72
C PHE A 69 4.27 -16.27 21.38
N PHE A 70 3.42 -16.44 22.39
CA PHE A 70 2.03 -16.83 22.24
C PHE A 70 1.10 -15.60 22.18
N LEU A 71 0.32 -15.47 21.11
CA LEU A 71 -0.59 -14.32 20.94
C LEU A 71 -1.61 -14.23 22.07
N SER A 72 -2.18 -15.36 22.50
CA SER A 72 -3.19 -15.41 23.56
C SER A 72 -2.67 -14.94 24.92
N LEU A 73 -1.36 -15.01 25.15
CA LEU A 73 -0.72 -14.59 26.40
C LEU A 73 -0.19 -13.16 26.34
N TYR A 74 0.38 -12.75 25.21
CA TYR A 74 1.16 -11.51 25.13
C TYR A 74 0.50 -10.39 24.31
N TRP A 75 -0.60 -10.66 23.59
CA TRP A 75 -1.45 -9.61 23.01
C TRP A 75 -2.56 -9.22 23.97
N GLU A 76 -2.14 -8.71 25.12
CA GLU A 76 -3.01 -8.18 26.16
C GLU A 76 -3.49 -6.75 25.82
N ALA A 77 -4.27 -6.18 26.73
CA ALA A 77 -4.92 -4.89 26.56
C ALA A 77 -3.96 -3.73 26.25
N ASP A 78 -2.72 -3.79 26.71
CA ASP A 78 -1.68 -2.75 26.62
C ASP A 78 -0.57 -3.08 25.60
N ALA A 79 -0.61 -4.23 24.93
CA ALA A 79 0.44 -4.68 24.01
C ALA A 79 0.71 -3.64 22.89
N LEU A 80 -0.35 -2.99 22.39
CA LEU A 80 -0.26 -1.95 21.37
C LEU A 80 0.35 -0.64 21.93
N SER A 81 0.15 -0.34 23.22
CA SER A 81 0.76 0.80 23.90
C SER A 81 2.27 0.64 24.01
N ARG A 82 2.75 -0.55 24.40
CA ARG A 82 4.18 -0.88 24.47
C ARG A 82 4.85 -0.78 23.10
N PHE A 83 4.19 -1.31 22.07
CA PHE A 83 4.68 -1.17 20.69
C PHE A 83 4.74 0.30 20.24
N SER A 84 3.71 1.10 20.56
CA SER A 84 3.67 2.54 20.27
C SER A 84 4.82 3.29 20.97
N GLU A 85 5.12 2.96 22.23
CA GLU A 85 6.24 3.56 22.95
C GLU A 85 7.59 3.18 22.33
N TRP A 86 7.78 1.91 21.95
CA TRP A 86 8.98 1.49 21.24
C TRP A 86 9.13 2.21 19.89
N LEU A 87 8.06 2.36 19.11
CA LEU A 87 8.06 3.10 17.84
C LEU A 87 8.49 4.56 18.02
N ARG A 88 8.18 5.20 19.16
CA ARG A 88 8.61 6.59 19.44
C ARG A 88 10.12 6.71 19.62
N LYS A 89 10.78 5.65 20.07
CA LYS A 89 12.25 5.58 20.28
C LYS A 89 13.00 5.29 18.98
N GLN A 90 12.31 4.86 17.92
CA GLN A 90 12.91 4.58 16.61
C GLN A 90 13.05 5.88 15.80
N ASP A 91 14.13 5.97 15.01
CA ASP A 91 14.33 7.03 14.02
C ASP A 91 13.46 6.79 12.78
N LEU A 92 12.16 7.03 12.93
CA LEU A 92 11.16 6.83 11.89
C LEU A 92 10.29 8.08 11.73
N ALA A 93 9.99 8.40 10.47
CA ALA A 93 9.08 9.48 10.14
C ALA A 93 7.72 9.33 10.85
N SER A 94 7.09 10.45 11.22
CA SER A 94 5.83 10.41 12.00
C SER A 94 4.70 9.68 11.26
N LYS A 95 4.60 9.88 9.94
CA LYS A 95 3.62 9.18 9.08
C LYS A 95 3.90 7.68 9.02
N THR A 96 5.17 7.29 8.94
CA THR A 96 5.61 5.89 8.96
C THR A 96 5.22 5.20 10.26
N ARG A 97 5.52 5.82 11.40
CA ARG A 97 5.15 5.29 12.73
C ARG A 97 3.63 5.08 12.85
N TYR A 98 2.85 6.05 12.40
CA TYR A 98 1.39 5.96 12.40
C TYR A 98 0.87 4.83 11.49
N SER A 99 1.46 4.66 10.31
CA SER A 99 1.10 3.58 9.38
C SER A 99 1.37 2.20 9.98
N LEU A 100 2.56 1.99 10.56
CA LEU A 100 2.92 0.75 11.25
C LEU A 100 1.95 0.45 12.40
N TYR A 101 1.71 1.43 13.28
CA TYR A 101 0.76 1.31 14.38
C TYR A 101 -0.65 0.92 13.91
N LYS A 102 -1.14 1.57 12.84
CA LYS A 102 -2.46 1.30 12.28
C LYS A 102 -2.58 -0.14 11.77
N ILE A 103 -1.57 -0.64 11.06
CA ILE A 103 -1.56 -2.02 10.55
C ILE A 103 -1.54 -3.02 11.72
N VAL A 104 -0.64 -2.84 12.69
CA VAL A 104 -0.58 -3.75 13.86
C VAL A 104 -1.90 -3.75 14.64
N ARG A 105 -2.51 -2.58 14.84
CA ARG A 105 -3.84 -2.45 15.45
C ARG A 105 -4.90 -3.24 14.67
N GLN A 106 -4.91 -3.13 13.34
CA GLN A 106 -5.85 -3.86 12.49
C GLN A 106 -5.66 -5.37 12.65
N VAL A 107 -4.42 -5.86 12.62
CA VAL A 107 -4.09 -7.29 12.78
C VAL A 107 -4.55 -7.82 14.15
N MET A 108 -4.29 -7.09 15.23
CA MET A 108 -4.75 -7.45 16.58
C MET A 108 -6.29 -7.48 16.67
N GLY A 109 -6.96 -6.52 16.02
CA GLY A 109 -8.43 -6.49 15.94
C GLY A 109 -9.01 -7.70 15.22
N ILE A 110 -8.37 -8.13 14.13
CA ILE A 110 -8.75 -9.35 13.40
C ILE A 110 -8.49 -10.59 14.27
N ALA A 111 -7.37 -10.66 14.98
CA ALA A 111 -7.08 -11.78 15.88
C ALA A 111 -8.11 -11.92 17.00
N TYR A 112 -8.59 -10.80 17.56
CA TYR A 112 -9.70 -10.79 18.52
C TYR A 112 -11.01 -11.27 17.89
N ALA A 113 -11.34 -10.78 16.67
CA ALA A 113 -12.53 -11.20 15.95
C ALA A 113 -12.54 -12.71 15.64
N LEU A 114 -11.37 -13.28 15.35
CA LEU A 114 -11.16 -14.70 15.10
C LEU A 114 -11.06 -15.55 16.39
N ARG A 115 -11.20 -14.94 17.58
CA ARG A 115 -11.07 -15.61 18.88
C ARG A 115 -9.72 -16.31 19.09
N ILE A 116 -8.65 -15.76 18.50
CA ILE A 116 -7.27 -16.21 18.77
C ILE A 116 -6.75 -15.59 20.06
N ILE A 117 -7.22 -14.38 20.37
CA ILE A 117 -6.98 -13.68 21.63
C ILE A 117 -8.33 -13.38 22.30
N ASP A 118 -8.38 -13.51 23.62
CA ASP A 118 -9.60 -13.30 24.40
C ASP A 118 -9.75 -11.85 24.88
N THR A 119 -8.67 -11.07 24.83
CA THR A 119 -8.62 -9.70 25.34
C THR A 119 -8.68 -8.69 24.21
N LEU A 120 -9.55 -7.68 24.36
CA LEU A 120 -9.59 -6.55 23.44
C LEU A 120 -8.36 -5.65 23.68
N VAL A 121 -7.55 -5.45 22.65
CA VAL A 121 -6.39 -4.55 22.74
C VAL A 121 -6.87 -3.09 22.70
N PHE A 122 -6.57 -2.32 23.75
CA PHE A 122 -6.97 -0.91 23.81
C PHE A 122 -6.15 -0.07 22.83
N HIS A 123 -6.83 0.84 22.12
CA HIS A 123 -6.16 1.79 21.26
C HIS A 123 -5.64 2.97 22.09
N THR A 124 -4.33 3.12 22.20
CA THR A 124 -3.77 4.40 22.62
C THR A 124 -3.97 5.42 21.50
N SER A 125 -4.34 6.64 21.86
CA SER A 125 -4.38 7.73 20.88
C SER A 125 -2.97 7.98 20.39
N MET A 126 -2.65 7.52 19.17
CA MET A 126 -1.44 7.91 18.48
C MET A 126 -1.77 9.15 17.65
N PRO A 127 -1.05 10.27 17.82
CA PRO A 127 -1.29 11.45 17.00
C PRO A 127 -1.16 11.05 15.53
N LYS A 128 -2.12 11.46 14.70
CA LYS A 128 -2.06 11.21 13.26
C LYS A 128 -0.75 11.82 12.77
N GLY A 129 0.15 10.97 12.27
CA GLY A 129 1.42 11.43 11.74
C GLY A 129 1.16 12.44 10.63
N VAL A 130 1.57 13.69 10.82
CA VAL A 130 1.56 14.67 9.75
C VAL A 130 2.54 14.19 8.69
N SER A 131 2.18 14.27 7.42
CA SER A 131 3.14 14.01 6.34
C SER A 131 4.30 14.98 6.52
N GLU A 132 5.55 14.51 6.62
CA GLU A 132 6.71 15.42 6.73
C GLU A 132 6.87 16.29 5.47
N THR A 133 6.24 15.89 4.36
CA THR A 133 6.02 16.76 3.19
C THR A 133 5.26 18.04 3.53
N LYS A 134 4.41 18.05 4.57
CA LYS A 134 3.77 19.26 5.10
C LYS A 134 4.65 20.04 6.09
N GLN A 135 5.71 19.44 6.65
CA GLN A 135 6.75 20.23 7.35
C GLN A 135 7.65 20.99 6.37
N ARG A 136 7.53 20.71 5.07
CA ARG A 136 7.95 21.59 3.98
C ARG A 136 6.75 22.29 3.35
N SER A 137 5.79 22.77 4.16
CA SER A 137 5.00 23.88 3.64
C SER A 137 6.01 24.99 3.35
N ALA A 138 6.02 25.48 2.11
CA ALA A 138 6.90 26.59 1.73
C ALA A 138 6.57 27.86 2.53
N TYR A 139 5.43 27.84 3.22
CA TYR A 139 4.80 28.92 3.94
C TYR A 139 4.54 28.49 5.39
N THR A 140 4.63 29.42 6.33
CA THR A 140 4.11 29.22 7.69
C THR A 140 2.58 29.10 7.67
N ASP A 141 1.95 28.67 8.78
CA ASP A 141 0.49 28.57 8.86
C ASP A 141 -0.20 29.93 8.54
N ASP A 142 0.38 31.04 9.00
CA ASP A 142 -0.11 32.40 8.73
C ASP A 142 0.05 32.79 7.24
N GLU A 143 1.18 32.44 6.62
CA GLU A 143 1.42 32.70 5.19
C GLU A 143 0.52 31.83 4.31
N GLU A 144 0.27 30.58 4.72
CA GLU A 144 -0.65 29.66 4.05
C GLU A 144 -2.10 30.16 4.13
N GLU A 145 -2.51 30.76 5.26
CA GLU A 145 -3.82 31.40 5.39
C GLU A 145 -3.97 32.58 4.41
N VAL A 146 -2.99 33.47 4.32
CA VAL A 146 -3.02 34.61 3.37
C VAL A 146 -3.06 34.13 1.91
N VAL A 147 -2.29 33.09 1.57
CA VAL A 147 -2.30 32.48 0.24
C VAL A 147 -3.67 31.85 -0.04
N ASN A 148 -4.23 31.12 0.91
CA ASN A 148 -5.53 30.47 0.77
C ASN A 148 -6.66 31.49 0.66
N GLU A 149 -6.67 32.56 1.44
CA GLU A 149 -7.65 33.66 1.31
C GLU A 149 -7.56 34.33 -0.08
N SER A 150 -6.33 34.57 -0.53
CA SER A 150 -6.08 35.17 -1.85
C SER A 150 -6.59 34.27 -2.97
N VAL A 151 -6.31 32.96 -2.92
CA VAL A 151 -6.76 31.99 -3.92
C VAL A 151 -8.27 31.76 -3.84
N ALA A 152 -8.85 31.67 -2.63
CA ALA A 152 -10.28 31.44 -2.42
C ALA A 152 -11.14 32.51 -3.09
N ARG A 153 -10.69 33.78 -3.08
CA ARG A 153 -11.36 34.87 -3.80
C ARG A 153 -11.45 34.60 -5.31
N TRP A 154 -10.39 34.06 -5.90
CA TRP A 154 -10.36 33.72 -7.32
C TRP A 154 -11.17 32.47 -7.65
N VAL A 155 -11.18 31.48 -6.75
CA VAL A 155 -12.01 30.27 -6.89
C VAL A 155 -13.49 30.64 -6.85
N GLY A 156 -13.92 31.48 -5.91
CA GLY A 156 -15.31 31.95 -5.84
C GLY A 156 -15.73 32.73 -7.09
N LEU A 157 -14.83 33.55 -7.66
CA LEU A 157 -15.08 34.22 -8.93
C LEU A 157 -15.19 33.21 -10.08
N ALA A 158 -14.30 32.22 -10.14
CA ALA A 158 -14.34 31.17 -11.16
C ALA A 158 -15.65 30.36 -11.07
N ASP A 159 -16.05 29.93 -9.87
CA ASP A 159 -17.32 29.24 -9.64
C ASP A 159 -18.52 30.11 -9.99
N SER A 160 -18.48 31.41 -9.70
CA SER A 160 -19.51 32.35 -10.11
C SER A 160 -19.62 32.49 -11.63
N VAL A 161 -18.50 32.44 -12.36
CA VAL A 161 -18.48 32.47 -13.82
C VAL A 161 -18.96 31.14 -14.41
N LEU A 162 -18.68 30.02 -13.74
CA LEU A 162 -19.12 28.69 -14.14
C LEU A 162 -20.59 28.41 -13.76
N ASN A 163 -21.16 29.11 -12.80
CA ASN A 163 -22.58 29.00 -12.44
C ASN A 163 -23.46 29.44 -13.62
N GLY A 164 -24.11 28.46 -14.25
CA GLY A 164 -24.92 28.65 -15.46
C GLY A 164 -24.17 28.35 -16.76
N TYR A 165 -22.89 28.00 -16.71
CA TYR A 165 -22.16 27.48 -17.86
C TYR A 165 -22.69 26.09 -18.22
N VAL A 166 -23.23 25.96 -19.44
CA VAL A 166 -23.58 24.66 -20.02
C VAL A 166 -22.40 24.19 -20.87
N PRO A 167 -21.79 23.03 -20.57
CA PRO A 167 -20.70 22.50 -21.37
C PRO A 167 -21.15 22.34 -22.82
N SER A 168 -20.46 23.01 -23.75
CA SER A 168 -20.81 22.98 -25.18
C SER A 168 -20.42 21.67 -25.87
N GLY A 169 -19.66 20.79 -25.20
CA GLY A 169 -19.04 19.61 -25.80
C GLY A 169 -17.88 19.92 -26.76
N ASN A 170 -17.65 21.19 -27.10
CA ASN A 170 -16.62 21.65 -28.04
C ASN A 170 -15.29 22.01 -27.36
N GLY A 171 -15.14 21.67 -26.07
CA GLY A 171 -13.88 21.87 -25.35
C GLY A 171 -12.79 20.93 -25.84
N ILE A 172 -11.52 21.29 -25.62
CA ILE A 172 -10.41 20.34 -25.76
C ILE A 172 -10.71 19.19 -24.80
N PRO A 173 -10.93 17.95 -25.30
CA PRO A 173 -11.24 16.84 -24.42
C PRO A 173 -10.12 16.71 -23.40
N SER A 174 -10.47 16.66 -22.11
CA SER A 174 -9.53 16.35 -21.04
C SER A 174 -8.72 15.14 -21.46
N ARG A 175 -7.38 15.26 -21.42
CA ARG A 175 -6.47 14.18 -21.83
C ARG A 175 -6.96 12.88 -21.19
N PRO A 176 -7.41 11.88 -21.95
CA PRO A 176 -7.97 10.67 -21.36
C PRO A 176 -6.91 10.05 -20.45
N GLN A 177 -7.27 9.78 -19.19
CA GLN A 177 -6.35 9.24 -18.18
C GLN A 177 -5.75 7.89 -18.60
N LYS A 178 -6.42 7.17 -19.50
CA LYS A 178 -5.93 5.95 -20.13
C LYS A 178 -6.13 6.06 -21.63
N PHE A 179 -5.02 5.96 -22.36
CA PHE A 179 -5.08 5.74 -23.79
C PHE A 179 -5.28 4.23 -23.98
N ASP A 180 -6.54 3.81 -24.04
CA ASP A 180 -6.86 2.44 -24.39
C ASP A 180 -6.54 2.28 -25.87
N PHE A 181 -5.45 1.58 -26.16
CA PHE A 181 -5.09 1.27 -27.54
C PHE A 181 -6.09 0.25 -28.11
N PRO A 182 -6.50 0.41 -29.38
CA PRO A 182 -7.31 -0.61 -30.03
C PRO A 182 -6.60 -1.97 -30.02
N PRO A 183 -7.35 -3.09 -30.03
CA PRO A 183 -6.78 -4.42 -30.05
C PRO A 183 -5.83 -4.58 -31.23
N MET A 184 -4.64 -5.12 -30.99
CA MET A 184 -3.61 -5.31 -32.00
C MET A 184 -3.77 -6.68 -32.65
N VAL A 185 -3.76 -6.74 -33.98
CA VAL A 185 -3.75 -8.01 -34.72
C VAL A 185 -2.33 -8.28 -35.20
N ILE A 186 -1.72 -9.36 -34.72
CA ILE A 186 -0.37 -9.82 -35.08
C ILE A 186 -0.50 -11.29 -35.48
N ASP A 187 -0.11 -11.64 -36.71
CA ASP A 187 -0.23 -12.99 -37.27
C ASP A 187 -1.62 -13.62 -37.15
N GLY A 188 -2.67 -12.80 -37.33
CA GLY A 188 -4.06 -13.24 -37.24
C GLY A 188 -4.58 -13.47 -35.81
N LYS A 189 -3.77 -13.21 -34.78
CA LYS A 189 -4.19 -13.24 -33.37
C LYS A 189 -4.35 -11.84 -32.82
N THR A 190 -5.39 -11.64 -32.03
CA THR A 190 -5.70 -10.36 -31.39
C THR A 190 -5.08 -10.30 -30.00
N TYR A 191 -4.34 -9.24 -29.70
CA TYR A 191 -3.66 -9.00 -28.44
C TYR A 191 -3.99 -7.61 -27.88
N SER A 192 -4.11 -7.50 -26.57
CA SER A 192 -3.92 -6.23 -25.88
C SER A 192 -2.44 -5.83 -25.87
N VAL A 193 -2.15 -4.54 -25.66
CA VAL A 193 -0.75 -4.05 -25.59
C VAL A 193 0.02 -4.71 -24.45
N SER A 194 -0.62 -5.01 -23.31
CA SER A 194 0.01 -5.74 -22.21
C SER A 194 0.29 -7.21 -22.54
N GLU A 195 -0.62 -7.89 -23.24
CA GLU A 195 -0.41 -9.29 -23.64
C GLU A 195 0.70 -9.39 -24.70
N ALA A 196 0.73 -8.47 -25.66
CA ALA A 196 1.79 -8.41 -26.65
C ALA A 196 3.16 -8.09 -26.01
N ALA A 197 3.19 -7.17 -25.04
CA ALA A 197 4.41 -6.88 -24.28
C ALA A 197 4.99 -8.13 -23.60
N ALA A 198 4.13 -8.92 -22.96
CA ALA A 198 4.53 -10.17 -22.32
C ALA A 198 4.94 -11.25 -23.34
N GLN A 199 4.20 -11.38 -24.45
CA GLN A 199 4.43 -12.42 -25.46
C GLN A 199 5.70 -12.20 -26.28
N PHE A 200 5.99 -10.95 -26.65
CA PHE A 200 7.12 -10.59 -27.53
C PHE A 200 8.33 -10.04 -26.75
N GLY A 201 8.26 -9.96 -25.42
CA GLY A 201 9.37 -9.51 -24.58
C GLY A 201 9.73 -8.03 -24.75
N VAL A 202 8.77 -7.19 -25.16
CA VAL A 202 8.97 -5.76 -25.35
C VAL A 202 8.25 -4.97 -24.27
N GLU A 203 8.90 -3.96 -23.70
CA GLU A 203 8.29 -3.13 -22.66
C GLU A 203 7.03 -2.41 -23.17
N TYR A 204 5.95 -2.43 -22.38
CA TYR A 204 4.65 -1.83 -22.70
C TYR A 204 4.76 -0.38 -23.21
N TRP A 205 5.62 0.42 -22.58
CA TRP A 205 5.78 1.83 -22.93
C TRP A 205 6.39 2.03 -24.33
N LYS A 206 7.29 1.12 -24.77
CA LYS A 206 7.90 1.16 -26.11
C LYS A 206 6.90 0.81 -27.19
N ILE A 207 6.06 -0.21 -26.96
CA ILE A 207 4.97 -0.56 -27.88
C ILE A 207 4.01 0.64 -27.99
N SER A 208 3.60 1.20 -26.85
CA SER A 208 2.71 2.35 -26.78
C SER A 208 3.28 3.58 -27.51
N GLU A 209 4.57 3.86 -27.35
CA GLU A 209 5.26 4.96 -28.03
C GLU A 209 5.28 4.74 -29.56
N LYS A 210 5.69 3.56 -30.02
CA LYS A 210 5.74 3.23 -31.46
C LYS A 210 4.37 3.29 -32.12
N LEU A 211 3.31 2.82 -31.45
CA LEU A 211 1.94 2.93 -31.94
C LEU A 211 1.50 4.40 -32.08
N ARG A 212 1.87 5.27 -31.13
CA ARG A 212 1.60 6.72 -31.24
C ARG A 212 2.37 7.38 -32.38
N MET A 213 3.54 6.84 -32.73
CA MET A 213 4.30 7.26 -33.92
C MET A 213 3.73 6.70 -35.23
N GLY A 214 2.61 5.97 -35.19
CA GLY A 214 1.93 5.43 -36.37
C GLY A 214 2.54 4.14 -36.91
N MET A 215 3.39 3.44 -36.15
CA MET A 215 3.93 2.14 -36.56
C MET A 215 2.85 1.05 -36.52
N THR A 216 2.98 0.04 -37.39
CA THR A 216 2.09 -1.12 -37.36
C THR A 216 2.29 -1.93 -36.07
N PRO A 217 1.29 -2.71 -35.61
CA PRO A 217 1.47 -3.58 -34.46
C PRO A 217 2.68 -4.53 -34.57
N ALA A 218 2.94 -5.08 -35.77
CA ALA A 218 4.08 -5.96 -36.04
C ALA A 218 5.43 -5.23 -35.93
N GLN A 219 5.52 -3.99 -36.41
CA GLN A 219 6.71 -3.12 -36.23
C GLN A 219 6.89 -2.70 -34.77
N ALA A 220 5.78 -2.44 -34.06
CA ALA A 220 5.80 -2.00 -32.67
C ALA A 220 6.46 -3.07 -31.78
N VAL A 221 6.11 -4.34 -31.98
CA VAL A 221 6.72 -5.47 -31.27
C VAL A 221 8.08 -5.91 -31.83
N GLY A 222 8.49 -5.39 -32.99
CA GLY A 222 9.80 -5.65 -33.59
C GLY A 222 9.89 -6.91 -34.47
N ILE A 223 8.76 -7.41 -34.98
CA ILE A 223 8.72 -8.48 -35.99
C ILE A 223 9.15 -7.93 -37.36
N GLU A 224 8.62 -6.77 -37.71
CA GLU A 224 8.98 -6.04 -38.93
C GLU A 224 10.02 -4.95 -38.61
N PRO A 225 10.98 -4.69 -39.52
CA PRO A 225 11.94 -3.61 -39.35
C PRO A 225 11.22 -2.25 -39.30
N SER A 226 11.75 -1.33 -38.47
CA SER A 226 11.17 0.01 -38.39
C SER A 226 11.42 0.79 -39.70
N PRO A 227 10.50 1.66 -40.13
CA PRO A 227 10.64 2.41 -41.38
C PRO A 227 11.92 3.25 -41.46
N ASN A 228 12.45 3.67 -40.31
CA ASN A 228 13.63 4.52 -40.20
C ASN A 228 14.94 3.74 -40.01
N ALA A 229 14.91 2.39 -39.99
CA ALA A 229 16.13 1.57 -39.84
C ALA A 229 16.82 1.27 -41.18
N ALA A 230 16.29 1.72 -42.31
CA ALA A 230 16.92 1.59 -43.63
C ALA A 230 17.70 2.87 -44.00
N CYS A 231 18.85 3.07 -43.34
CA CYS A 231 19.93 3.97 -43.77
C CYS A 231 21.27 3.35 -43.38
#